data_AF-A0A8S2T2M5-F1
#
_entry.id   AF-A0A8S2T2M5-F1
#
_cell.length_a   1.000
_cell.length_b   1.000
_cell.length_c   1.000
_cell.angle_alpha   90.00
_cell.angle_beta   90.00
_cell.angle_gamma   90.00
#
_symmetry.space_group_name_H-M   'P 1'
#
loop_
_entity.id
_entity.type
_entity.pdbx_description
1 polymer ?
#
loop_
_entity_poly.entity_id
_entity_poly.type
_entity_poly.pdbx_seq_one_letter_code
_entity_poly.pdbx_strand_id
1 'polypeptide(L)' 'MTNTRITDPEILEKRFPVVLLKFCLRPSSGGKGQFQGGDGVDRRILFRRSMTLS' A
#
# COMPACT_ATOMS: atom_id res chain seq x y z
N MET A 1 14.76 2.86 9.88
CA MET A 1 13.47 3.35 10.43
C MET A 1 12.42 2.28 10.18
N THR A 2 11.98 1.60 11.22
CA THR A 2 11.13 0.37 11.17
C THR A 2 9.62 0.65 11.32
N ASN A 3 9.20 1.92 11.27
CA ASN A 3 7.79 2.28 11.35
C ASN A 3 7.25 2.55 9.95
N THR A 4 6.84 1.49 9.25
CA THR A 4 6.13 1.63 7.99
C THR A 4 4.80 2.32 8.28
N ARG A 5 4.73 3.64 8.06
CA ARG A 5 3.51 4.46 8.18
C ARG A 5 2.53 4.13 7.05
N ILE A 6 2.12 2.86 6.94
CA ILE A 6 1.29 2.38 5.83
C ILE A 6 -0.18 2.85 5.97
N THR A 7 -0.56 3.20 7.21
CA THR A 7 -1.89 3.61 7.67
C THR A 7 -2.95 2.52 7.43
N ASP A 8 -3.75 2.24 8.45
CA ASP A 8 -4.79 1.22 8.34
C ASP A 8 -5.77 1.57 7.21
N PRO A 9 -6.21 0.58 6.41
CA PRO A 9 -7.19 0.76 5.35
C PRO A 9 -8.43 1.55 5.79
N GLU A 10 -8.98 1.27 6.96
CA GLU A 10 -10.19 1.92 7.48
C GLU A 10 -9.96 3.42 7.73
N ILE A 11 -8.76 3.77 8.21
CA ILE A 11 -8.41 5.17 8.45
C ILE A 11 -8.22 5.91 7.12
N LEU A 12 -7.66 5.25 6.11
CA LEU A 12 -7.53 5.81 4.76
C LEU A 12 -8.91 6.11 4.15
N GLU A 13 -9.82 5.14 4.14
CA GLU A 13 -11.15 5.27 3.56
C GLU A 13 -12.04 6.26 4.31
N LYS A 14 -11.84 6.41 5.63
CA LYS A 14 -12.53 7.42 6.43
C LYS A 14 -12.03 8.85 6.12
N ARG A 15 -10.74 9.01 5.86
CA ARG A 15 -10.11 10.33 5.67
C ARG A 15 -10.21 10.86 4.25
N PHE A 16 -10.26 9.97 3.25
CA PHE A 16 -10.24 10.35 1.85
C PHE A 16 -11.41 9.71 1.10
N PRO A 17 -11.92 10.33 0.01
CA PRO A 17 -12.99 9.76 -0.79
C PRO A 17 -12.45 8.63 -1.69
N VAL A 18 -11.93 7.56 -1.09
CA VAL A 18 -11.33 6.40 -1.75
C VAL A 18 -11.85 5.09 -1.19
N VAL A 19 -11.67 4.00 -1.94
CA VAL A 19 -11.89 2.62 -1.49
C VAL A 19 -10.65 1.80 -1.79
N LEU A 20 -10.17 1.05 -0.82
CA LEU A 20 -9.04 0.13 -0.97
C LEU A 20 -9.55 -1.23 -1.45
N LEU A 21 -9.47 -1.48 -2.75
CA LEU A 21 -9.92 -2.71 -3.39
C LEU A 21 -9.00 -3.90 -3.12
N LYS A 22 -7.72 -3.66 -2.83
CA LYS A 22 -6.73 -4.70 -2.57
C LYS A 22 -5.66 -4.20 -1.61
N PHE A 23 -5.30 -5.05 -0.67
CA PHE A 23 -4.17 -4.87 0.23
C PHE A 23 -3.52 -6.22 0.51
N CYS A 24 -2.45 -6.55 -0.20
CA CYS A 24 -1.78 -7.86 -0.07
C CYS A 24 -0.27 -7.71 -0.19
N LEU A 25 0.49 -8.71 0.28
CA LEU A 25 1.90 -8.83 -0.11
C LEU A 25 2.03 -8.90 -1.63
N ARG A 26 3.12 -8.33 -2.15
CA ARG A 26 3.51 -8.39 -3.55
C ARG A 26 4.58 -9.47 -3.68
N PRO A 27 4.22 -10.71 -4.08
CA PRO A 27 5.12 -11.84 -4.02
C PRO A 27 6.35 -11.63 -4.91
N SER A 28 7.50 -12.12 -4.46
CA SER A 28 8.74 -12.12 -5.24
C SER A 28 9.19 -10.73 -5.70
N SER A 29 8.84 -9.70 -4.94
CA SER A 29 9.25 -8.32 -5.22
C SER A 29 10.42 -7.85 -4.37
N GLY A 30 10.85 -8.65 -3.39
CA GLY A 30 12.11 -8.50 -2.71
C GLY A 30 13.31 -8.65 -3.65
N GLY A 31 14.38 -7.89 -3.40
CA GLY A 31 15.62 -7.97 -4.18
C GLY A 31 16.31 -9.32 -4.04
N LYS A 32 16.90 -9.81 -5.13
CA LYS A 32 17.69 -11.06 -5.14
C LYS A 32 19.06 -10.83 -4.50
N GLY A 33 19.52 -11.78 -3.70
CA GLY A 33 20.84 -11.75 -3.05
C GLY A 33 21.05 -12.98 -2.17
N GLN A 34 22.22 -13.09 -1.53
CA GLN A 34 22.52 -14.15 -0.55
C GLN A 34 21.46 -14.21 0.57
N PHE A 35 20.95 -13.04 0.96
CA PHE A 35 19.76 -12.89 1.79
C PHE A 35 18.73 -12.10 0.99
N GLN A 36 17.59 -12.72 0.71
CA GLN A 36 16.54 -12.08 -0.08
C GLN A 36 15.96 -10.88 0.66
N GLY A 37 15.71 -9.79 -0.07
CA GLY A 37 14.96 -8.65 0.48
C GLY A 37 13.52 -9.03 0.81
N GLY A 38 12.88 -8.31 1.74
CA GLY A 38 11.46 -8.51 2.05
C GLY A 38 10.55 -8.12 0.90
N ASP A 39 9.43 -8.84 0.73
CA ASP A 39 8.41 -8.51 -0.25
C ASP A 39 7.68 -7.21 0.09
N GLY A 40 7.32 -6.45 -0.95
CA GLY A 40 6.51 -5.25 -0.83
C GLY A 40 5.02 -5.54 -0.65
N VAL A 41 4.20 -4.48 -0.77
CA VAL A 41 2.73 -4.55 -0.69
C VAL A 41 2.11 -4.04 -1.99
N ASP A 42 1.09 -4.73 -2.49
CA ASP A 42 0.23 -4.31 -3.61
C ASP A 42 -1.05 -3.68 -3.06
N ARG A 43 -1.29 -2.41 -3.41
CA ARG A 43 -2.47 -1.63 -3.01
C ARG A 43 -3.21 -1.18 -4.26
N ARG A 44 -4.50 -1.48 -4.35
CA ARG A 44 -5.38 -0.96 -5.42
C ARG A 44 -6.41 -0.02 -4.82
N ILE A 45 -6.37 1.24 -5.24
CA ILE A 45 -7.18 2.31 -4.67
C ILE A 45 -8.11 2.84 -5.77
N LEU A 46 -9.41 2.86 -5.47
CA LEU A 46 -10.42 3.50 -6.30
C LEU A 46 -10.71 4.89 -5.75
N PHE A 47 -10.58 5.91 -6.60
CA PHE A 47 -10.98 7.28 -6.27
C PHE A 47 -12.47 7.49 -6.54
N ARG A 48 -13.19 8.04 -5.56
CA ARG A 48 -14.64 8.33 -5.67
C ARG A 48 -14.94 9.78 -6.05
N ARG A 49 -13.91 10.62 -6.12
CA ARG A 49 -13.95 12.03 -6.51
C ARG A 49 -12.62 12.39 -7.18
N SER A 50 -12.59 13.49 -7.94
CA SER A 50 -11.33 14.04 -8.45
C SER A 50 -10.39 14.35 -7.28
N MET A 51 -9.18 13.83 -7.33
CA MET A 51 -8.16 14.00 -6.29
C MET A 51 -6.81 14.32 -6.93
N THR A 52 -6.00 15.09 -6.22
CA THR A 52 -4.61 15.37 -6.58
C THR A 52 -3.71 14.59 -5.64
N LEU A 53 -2.74 13.86 -6.20
CA LEU A 53 -1.67 13.20 -5.46
C LEU A 53 -0.44 14.10 -5.49
N SER A 54 0.18 14.31 -4.34
CA SER A 54 1.43 15.08 -4.18
C SER A 54 2.53 14.19 -3.64
#